data_AF-A0A0B1PFY0-F1
#
_entry.id   AF-A0A0B1PFY0-F1
#
_cell.length_a   1.000
_cell.length_b   1.000
_cell.length_c   1.000
_cell.angle_alpha   90.00
_cell.angle_beta   90.00
_cell.angle_gamma   90.00
#
_symmetry.space_group_name_H-M   'P 1'
#
loop_
_entity.id
_entity.type
_entity.pdbx_description
1 polymer ?
#
loop_
_entity_poly.entity_id
_entity_poly.type
_entity_poly.pdbx_seq_one_letter_code
_entity_poly.pdbx_strand_id
1 'polypeptide(L)'
;MDFLKLSMRKRCAFSSEIIQRFTVTSYPVSIKNRLYSTQKFVKITDVSPRDGLQNESKMIPLKMKLELIERLASTGIRSIECGSFVSPKWVPQMAESDQILKHILQEKWNDDDKDTTCPTYSFLVPNSHGFNALRDQLQAYKPSSTTIARSIPPIGVNIFLSATESFSQKNLNCSIKESIERARLVVNAALVANLQVRAYISVVLGCPYEGYVVPSNVASLAIELIEMGVSDIALGDTTGMGTKPNTLKLLKTLEAAGISNKILTMHLHDTYGMSIANMILGLEHGIHSFDGSVGGLGGCPYSPGATGNVGTEDLVYLCNSLGLETLIDLESLVQVGQWATQIIGRPNRSKVGSALLQKMK
;
A
#
# COMPACT_ATOMS: atom_id res chain seq x y z
N MET A 1 -43.27 -38.83 -55.91
CA MET A 1 -41.80 -38.69 -56.04
C MET A 1 -41.47 -37.21 -55.82
N ASP A 2 -41.80 -36.65 -54.67
CA ASP A 2 -41.00 -36.65 -53.44
C ASP A 2 -39.58 -36.18 -53.66
N PHE A 3 -39.35 -34.87 -53.45
CA PHE A 3 -38.20 -34.30 -52.75
C PHE A 3 -38.43 -32.78 -52.62
N LEU A 4 -38.93 -32.32 -51.47
CA LEU A 4 -38.71 -31.00 -50.85
C LEU A 4 -39.78 -30.72 -49.79
N LYS A 5 -39.44 -30.94 -48.52
CA LYS A 5 -39.94 -30.25 -47.31
C LYS A 5 -39.34 -30.93 -46.07
N LEU A 6 -38.24 -30.42 -45.54
CA LEU A 6 -37.90 -30.63 -44.13
C LEU A 6 -38.37 -29.39 -43.35
N SER A 7 -39.54 -29.57 -42.73
CA SER A 7 -40.22 -28.61 -41.88
C SER A 7 -39.53 -28.50 -40.51
N MET A 8 -39.53 -27.28 -40.00
CA MET A 8 -39.33 -26.90 -38.61
C MET A 8 -40.09 -27.79 -37.61
N ARG A 9 -39.58 -27.78 -36.37
CA ARG A 9 -40.16 -28.20 -35.08
C ARG A 9 -39.79 -29.60 -34.60
N LYS A 10 -38.65 -29.68 -33.92
CA LYS A 10 -38.58 -30.42 -32.65
C LYS A 10 -38.20 -29.43 -31.55
N ARG A 11 -39.22 -28.98 -30.81
CA ARG A 11 -39.05 -28.40 -29.48
C ARG A 11 -38.52 -29.52 -28.60
N CYS A 12 -37.27 -29.47 -28.17
CA CYS A 12 -36.86 -30.20 -26.97
C CYS A 12 -37.55 -29.51 -25.80
N ALA A 13 -38.59 -30.16 -25.27
CA ALA A 13 -39.21 -29.77 -24.02
C ALA A 13 -38.19 -30.05 -22.91
N PHE A 14 -37.55 -28.99 -22.40
CA PHE A 14 -36.91 -29.08 -21.09
C PHE A 14 -38.05 -29.20 -20.07
N SER A 15 -38.10 -30.32 -19.36
CA SER A 15 -39.06 -30.54 -18.29
C SER A 15 -38.93 -29.42 -17.26
N SER A 16 -40.06 -28.84 -16.87
CA SER A 16 -40.20 -27.84 -15.80
C SER A 16 -39.70 -28.32 -14.43
N GLU A 17 -39.31 -29.59 -14.30
CA GLU A 17 -38.72 -30.19 -13.10
C GLU A 17 -37.21 -29.96 -12.93
N ILE A 18 -36.49 -29.45 -13.95
CA ILE A 18 -35.05 -29.16 -13.82
C ILE A 18 -34.80 -27.75 -13.26
N ILE A 19 -35.82 -26.89 -13.20
CA ILE A 19 -35.74 -25.51 -12.68
C ILE A 19 -36.25 -25.44 -11.22
N GLN A 20 -36.02 -26.47 -10.40
CA GLN A 20 -36.31 -26.39 -8.96
C GLN A 20 -35.41 -27.35 -8.16
N ARG A 21 -34.24 -26.85 -7.76
CA ARG A 21 -33.55 -27.06 -6.47
C ARG A 21 -32.06 -26.68 -6.56
N PHE A 22 -31.80 -25.45 -6.98
CA PHE A 22 -30.75 -24.67 -6.33
C PHE A 22 -31.45 -23.66 -5.43
N THR A 23 -32.14 -24.15 -4.40
CA THR A 23 -32.12 -23.39 -3.15
C THR A 23 -30.65 -23.32 -2.80
N VAL A 24 -30.04 -22.16 -2.97
CA VAL A 24 -28.87 -21.79 -2.19
C VAL A 24 -29.34 -22.00 -0.76
N THR A 25 -29.04 -23.18 -0.20
CA THR A 25 -28.98 -23.32 1.24
C THR A 25 -28.00 -22.23 1.61
N SER A 26 -28.55 -21.12 2.13
CA SER A 26 -27.78 -20.21 2.94
C SER A 26 -27.15 -21.13 3.97
N TYR A 27 -25.89 -21.50 3.76
CA TYR A 27 -25.11 -21.97 4.86
C TYR A 27 -25.21 -20.80 5.83
N PRO A 28 -25.81 -20.97 7.03
CA PRO A 28 -25.40 -20.10 8.09
C PRO A 28 -23.93 -20.47 8.24
N VAL A 29 -23.04 -19.74 7.57
CA VAL A 29 -21.67 -19.67 8.02
C VAL A 29 -21.79 -18.88 9.31
N SER A 30 -22.24 -19.57 10.33
CA SER A 30 -21.90 -19.29 11.70
C SER A 30 -20.38 -19.43 11.71
N ILE A 31 -19.68 -18.37 11.30
CA ILE A 31 -18.26 -18.14 11.57
C ILE A 31 -18.20 -17.94 13.08
N LYS A 32 -18.44 -19.03 13.82
CA LYS A 32 -18.43 -19.07 15.29
C LYS A 32 -17.02 -19.23 15.84
N ASN A 33 -16.01 -19.02 15.00
CA ASN A 33 -14.64 -18.80 15.39
C ASN A 33 -14.22 -17.50 14.71
N ARG A 34 -14.10 -16.41 15.47
CA ARG A 34 -13.48 -15.18 14.96
C ARG A 34 -12.06 -15.55 14.48
N LEU A 35 -11.91 -15.78 13.18
CA LEU A 35 -10.61 -16.08 12.55
C LEU A 35 -9.69 -14.87 12.51
N TYR A 36 -10.26 -13.68 12.71
CA TYR A 36 -9.55 -12.40 12.76
C TYR A 36 -9.54 -11.88 14.20
N SER A 37 -8.48 -11.19 14.58
CA SER A 37 -8.27 -10.74 15.97
C SER A 37 -9.43 -9.91 16.52
N THR A 38 -9.43 -9.62 17.82
CA THR A 38 -10.43 -8.71 18.42
C THR A 38 -10.39 -7.30 17.84
N GLN A 39 -9.31 -6.93 17.15
CA GLN A 39 -9.16 -5.66 16.45
C GLN A 39 -10.01 -5.65 15.18
N LYS A 40 -10.99 -4.75 15.13
CA LYS A 40 -11.87 -4.57 13.95
C LYS A 40 -11.31 -3.61 12.92
N PHE A 41 -10.39 -2.74 13.32
CA PHE A 41 -9.86 -1.68 12.48
C PHE A 41 -8.60 -2.14 11.73
N VAL A 42 -8.60 -1.93 10.41
CA VAL A 42 -7.46 -2.17 9.53
C VAL A 42 -6.95 -0.82 9.01
N LYS A 43 -5.69 -0.50 9.35
CA LYS A 43 -4.99 0.65 8.82
C LYS A 43 -4.57 0.34 7.38
N ILE A 44 -4.93 1.22 6.46
CA ILE A 44 -4.44 1.17 5.08
C ILE A 44 -3.63 2.43 4.83
N THR A 45 -2.37 2.26 4.43
CA THR A 45 -1.53 3.36 3.95
C THR A 45 -1.56 3.37 2.43
N ASP A 46 -1.98 4.48 1.84
CA ASP A 46 -1.94 4.62 0.39
C ASP A 46 -0.58 5.17 -0.06
N VAL A 47 0.12 4.39 -0.88
CA VAL A 47 1.47 4.70 -1.36
C VAL A 47 1.48 5.25 -2.78
N SER A 48 0.31 5.54 -3.36
CA SER A 48 0.21 5.98 -4.76
C SER A 48 1.05 7.22 -5.07
N PRO A 49 1.00 8.31 -4.26
CA PRO A 49 1.72 9.54 -4.60
C PRO A 49 3.25 9.36 -4.63
N ARG A 50 3.79 8.42 -3.85
CA ARG A 50 5.21 8.04 -3.85
C ARG A 50 5.46 6.84 -4.75
N ASP A 51 5.22 5.64 -4.25
CA ASP A 51 5.59 4.38 -4.89
C ASP A 51 4.83 4.14 -6.19
N GLY A 52 3.53 4.46 -6.20
CA GLY A 52 2.70 4.33 -7.39
C GLY A 52 3.14 5.22 -8.55
N LEU A 53 3.59 6.45 -8.26
CA LEU A 53 4.06 7.38 -9.29
C LEU A 53 5.54 7.17 -9.65
N GLN A 54 6.39 6.74 -8.72
CA GLN A 54 7.85 6.80 -8.81
C GLN A 54 8.44 6.30 -10.14
N ASN A 55 7.91 5.18 -10.65
CA ASN A 55 8.40 4.50 -11.84
C ASN A 55 7.55 4.79 -13.09
N GLU A 56 6.67 5.79 -13.04
CA GLU A 56 5.92 6.22 -14.22
C GLU A 56 6.84 6.93 -15.22
N SER A 57 6.74 6.51 -16.49
CA SER A 57 7.59 7.04 -17.56
C SER A 57 7.24 8.47 -17.94
N LYS A 58 5.96 8.83 -17.80
CA LYS A 58 5.46 10.18 -18.04
C LYS A 58 5.60 11.01 -16.77
N MET A 59 6.31 12.14 -16.88
CA MET A 59 6.39 13.11 -15.79
C MET A 59 4.99 13.60 -15.43
N ILE A 60 4.60 13.42 -14.17
CA ILE A 60 3.32 13.93 -13.68
C ILE A 60 3.52 15.34 -13.13
N PRO A 61 2.72 16.34 -13.55
CA PRO A 61 2.83 17.70 -13.02
C PRO A 61 2.55 17.77 -11.53
N LEU A 62 3.25 18.66 -10.80
CA LEU A 62 3.03 18.89 -9.37
C LEU A 62 1.56 19.07 -9.00
N LYS A 63 0.81 19.89 -9.76
CA LYS A 63 -0.62 20.12 -9.51
C LYS A 63 -1.42 18.82 -9.39
N MET A 64 -1.12 17.83 -10.22
CA MET A 64 -1.80 16.53 -10.20
C MET A 64 -1.34 15.65 -9.04
N LYS A 65 -0.08 15.78 -8.60
CA LYS A 65 0.40 15.09 -7.39
C LYS A 65 -0.29 15.64 -6.14
N LEU A 66 -0.44 16.96 -6.04
CA LEU A 66 -1.18 17.62 -4.95
C LEU A 66 -2.65 17.20 -4.95
N GLU A 67 -3.31 17.30 -6.11
CA GLU A 67 -4.72 16.91 -6.24
C GLU A 67 -4.94 15.42 -5.92
N LEU A 68 -3.98 14.54 -6.24
CA LEU A 68 -4.04 13.13 -5.84
C LEU A 68 -4.02 12.97 -4.31
N ILE A 69 -3.13 13.68 -3.62
CA ILE A 69 -3.01 13.61 -2.15
C ILE A 69 -4.29 14.15 -1.48
N GLU A 70 -4.80 15.28 -1.94
CA GLU A 70 -6.05 15.90 -1.45
C GLU A 70 -7.24 14.95 -1.64
N ARG A 71 -7.38 14.38 -2.84
CA ARG A 71 -8.43 13.42 -3.18
C ARG A 71 -8.34 12.16 -2.33
N LEU A 72 -7.14 11.62 -2.11
CA LEU A 72 -6.95 10.45 -1.24
C LEU A 72 -7.37 10.76 0.19
N ALA A 73 -6.95 11.91 0.73
CA ALA A 73 -7.33 12.33 2.07
C ALA A 73 -8.86 12.48 2.23
N SER A 74 -9.55 12.99 1.20
CA SER A 74 -11.01 13.13 1.25
C SER A 74 -11.77 11.80 1.19
N THR A 75 -11.10 10.68 0.88
CA THR A 75 -11.73 9.34 0.97
C THR A 75 -11.78 8.78 2.38
N GLY A 76 -11.12 9.43 3.35
CA GLY A 76 -10.98 8.91 4.71
C GLY A 76 -9.69 8.10 4.95
N ILE A 77 -8.80 7.99 3.95
CA ILE A 77 -7.45 7.43 4.16
C ILE A 77 -6.70 8.26 5.21
N ARG A 78 -6.22 7.60 6.28
CA ARG A 78 -5.53 8.25 7.40
C ARG A 78 -4.01 8.18 7.34
N SER A 79 -3.45 7.54 6.32
CA SER A 79 -2.00 7.43 6.13
C SER A 79 -1.66 7.46 4.65
N ILE A 80 -0.86 8.43 4.23
CA ILE A 80 -0.51 8.65 2.82
C ILE A 80 1.01 8.81 2.70
N GLU A 81 1.63 8.05 1.80
CA GLU A 81 3.03 8.26 1.45
C GLU A 81 3.14 9.23 0.26
N CYS A 82 3.59 10.45 0.54
CA CYS A 82 3.40 11.60 -0.34
C CYS A 82 4.52 11.86 -1.33
N GLY A 83 5.71 11.34 -1.05
CA GLY A 83 6.89 11.60 -1.88
C GLY A 83 8.16 11.06 -1.27
N SER A 84 9.29 11.46 -1.85
CA SER A 84 10.61 10.99 -1.45
C SER A 84 11.63 12.11 -1.54
N PHE A 85 12.37 12.34 -0.45
CA PHE A 85 13.56 13.21 -0.41
C PHE A 85 14.79 12.44 -0.93
N VAL A 86 14.66 11.90 -2.14
CA VAL A 86 15.73 11.25 -2.90
C VAL A 86 16.31 12.24 -3.91
N SER A 87 17.47 11.92 -4.50
CA SER A 87 18.03 12.75 -5.56
C SER A 87 17.08 12.83 -6.77
N PRO A 88 16.71 14.03 -7.23
CA PRO A 88 15.93 14.23 -8.46
C PRO A 88 16.60 13.66 -9.70
N LYS A 89 17.94 13.54 -9.68
CA LYS A 89 18.71 12.95 -10.77
C LYS A 89 18.38 11.46 -10.97
N TRP A 90 18.19 10.74 -9.86
CA TRP A 90 17.93 9.30 -9.88
C TRP A 90 16.43 9.01 -9.99
N VAL A 91 15.60 9.83 -9.36
CA VAL A 91 14.14 9.66 -9.36
C VAL A 91 13.48 11.01 -9.69
N PRO A 92 13.44 11.41 -10.98
CA PRO A 92 12.92 12.71 -11.41
C PRO A 92 11.47 12.95 -10.99
N GLN A 93 10.68 11.89 -10.95
CA GLN A 93 9.28 11.96 -10.56
C GLN A 93 9.07 12.48 -9.13
N MET A 94 10.04 12.30 -8.23
CA MET A 94 9.99 12.72 -6.82
C MET A 94 10.65 14.08 -6.56
N ALA A 95 11.09 14.78 -7.61
CA ALA A 95 11.86 16.03 -7.49
C ALA A 95 11.15 17.14 -6.70
N GLU A 96 9.83 17.15 -6.69
CA GLU A 96 8.98 18.21 -6.12
C GLU A 96 8.47 17.86 -4.72
N SER A 97 9.08 16.88 -4.04
CA SER A 97 8.64 16.44 -2.70
C SER A 97 8.70 17.54 -1.65
N ASP A 98 9.59 18.52 -1.80
CA ASP A 98 9.66 19.70 -0.93
C ASP A 98 8.43 20.61 -1.11
N GLN A 99 7.94 20.77 -2.34
CA GLN A 99 6.76 21.55 -2.66
C GLN A 99 5.49 20.83 -2.19
N ILE A 100 5.45 19.50 -2.29
CA ILE A 100 4.37 18.68 -1.73
C ILE A 100 4.30 18.86 -0.20
N LEU A 101 5.43 18.78 0.49
CA LEU A 101 5.48 19.01 1.94
C LEU A 101 5.02 20.43 2.31
N LYS A 102 5.48 21.46 1.59
CA LYS A 102 5.04 22.85 1.81
C LYS A 102 3.52 23.00 1.67
N HIS A 103 2.94 22.37 0.66
CA HIS A 103 1.49 22.37 0.43
C HIS A 103 0.76 21.72 1.60
N ILE A 104 1.16 20.50 2.00
CA ILE A 104 0.56 19.78 3.14
C ILE A 104 0.63 20.61 4.43
N LEU A 105 1.76 21.29 4.71
CA LEU A 105 1.88 22.14 5.89
C LEU A 105 0.97 23.38 5.85
N GLN A 106 0.52 23.80 4.66
CA GLN A 106 -0.39 24.93 4.47
C GLN A 106 -1.86 24.52 4.39
N GLU A 107 -2.14 23.24 4.17
CA GLU A 107 -3.51 22.73 4.10
C GLU A 107 -4.25 22.97 5.41
N LYS A 108 -5.50 23.43 5.28
CA LYS A 108 -6.36 23.72 6.41
C LYS A 108 -7.15 22.45 6.75
N TRP A 109 -6.83 21.87 7.89
CA TRP A 109 -7.59 20.78 8.49
C TRP A 109 -8.55 21.34 9.52
N ASN A 110 -9.78 20.82 9.56
CA ASN A 110 -10.74 21.22 10.56
C ASN A 110 -10.62 20.33 11.79
N ASP A 111 -9.82 20.74 12.78
CA ASP A 111 -9.64 20.00 14.03
C ASP A 111 -10.96 19.79 14.82
N ASP A 112 -11.97 20.63 14.57
CA ASP A 112 -13.29 20.55 15.22
C ASP A 112 -14.26 19.58 14.51
N ASP A 113 -13.94 19.15 13.30
CA ASP A 113 -14.77 18.22 12.54
C ASP A 113 -14.39 16.78 12.91
N LYS A 114 -15.24 16.17 13.75
CA LYS A 114 -15.07 14.78 14.19
C LYS A 114 -15.08 13.78 13.05
N ASP A 115 -15.62 14.15 11.88
CA ASP A 115 -15.75 13.28 10.72
C ASP A 115 -14.54 13.40 9.77
N THR A 116 -13.71 14.45 9.87
CA THR A 116 -12.47 14.59 9.08
C THR A 116 -11.21 14.55 9.95
N THR A 117 -10.61 13.35 10.07
CA THR A 117 -9.30 13.19 10.73
C THR A 117 -8.17 13.50 9.75
N CYS A 118 -7.26 14.42 10.12
CA CYS A 118 -6.05 14.71 9.34
C CYS A 118 -5.19 13.45 9.14
N PRO A 119 -4.81 13.09 7.90
CA PRO A 119 -3.94 11.96 7.64
C PRO A 119 -2.52 12.19 8.19
N THR A 120 -1.83 11.10 8.52
CA THR A 120 -0.36 11.14 8.63
C THR A 120 0.25 11.10 7.24
N TYR A 121 1.07 12.11 6.95
CA TYR A 121 1.77 12.26 5.68
C TYR A 121 3.22 11.85 5.85
N SER A 122 3.63 10.81 5.12
CA SER A 122 4.98 10.25 5.21
C SER A 122 5.79 10.48 3.95
N PHE A 123 7.10 10.56 4.11
CA PHE A 123 8.05 10.74 3.01
C PHE A 123 9.20 9.75 3.12
N LEU A 124 9.60 9.18 1.98
CA LEU A 124 10.78 8.33 1.90
C LEU A 124 12.06 9.17 2.03
N VAL A 125 12.95 8.76 2.92
CA VAL A 125 14.20 9.44 3.23
C VAL A 125 15.34 8.42 3.18
N PRO A 126 16.02 8.27 2.02
CA PRO A 126 17.02 7.23 1.82
C PRO A 126 18.34 7.45 2.58
N ASN A 127 18.61 8.68 3.02
CA ASN A 127 19.89 9.06 3.65
C ASN A 127 19.78 10.39 4.41
N SER A 128 20.85 10.75 5.13
CA SER A 128 20.92 11.97 5.94
C SER A 128 20.78 13.27 5.13
N HIS A 129 21.17 13.30 3.85
CA HIS A 129 20.94 14.49 3.02
C HIS A 129 19.44 14.70 2.76
N GLY A 130 18.71 13.62 2.44
CA GLY A 130 17.27 13.65 2.31
C GLY A 130 16.58 14.07 3.62
N PHE A 131 17.08 13.58 4.76
CA PHE A 131 16.55 13.93 6.07
C PHE A 131 16.76 15.42 6.37
N ASN A 132 17.96 15.94 6.13
CA ASN A 132 18.26 17.36 6.32
C ASN A 132 17.36 18.21 5.44
N ALA A 133 17.15 17.86 4.17
CA ALA A 133 16.25 18.59 3.29
C ALA A 133 14.80 18.63 3.81
N LEU A 134 14.28 17.48 4.28
CA LEU A 134 12.96 17.40 4.93
C LEU A 134 12.90 18.28 6.17
N ARG A 135 13.88 18.15 7.07
CA ARG A 135 13.96 18.92 8.32
C ARG A 135 14.02 20.41 8.07
N ASP A 136 14.81 20.85 7.10
CA ASP A 136 14.97 22.25 6.76
C ASP A 136 13.64 22.84 6.25
N GLN A 137 12.82 22.07 5.52
CA GLN A 137 11.47 22.49 5.14
C GLN A 137 10.53 22.61 6.34
N LEU A 138 10.57 21.64 7.26
CA LEU A 138 9.77 21.68 8.49
C LEU A 138 10.15 22.89 9.36
N GLN A 139 11.44 23.21 9.48
CA GLN A 139 11.92 24.34 10.26
C GLN A 139 11.65 25.70 9.59
N ALA A 140 11.66 25.75 8.26
CA ALA A 140 11.35 26.96 7.50
C ALA A 140 9.87 27.34 7.56
N TYR A 141 8.99 26.38 7.86
CA TYR A 141 7.56 26.63 7.98
C TYR A 141 7.27 27.55 9.18
N LYS A 142 6.73 28.73 8.87
CA LYS A 142 6.23 29.69 9.86
C LYS A 142 4.71 29.73 9.75
N PRO A 143 3.96 29.25 10.75
CA PRO A 143 2.50 29.34 10.72
C PRO A 143 2.08 30.81 10.64
N SER A 144 1.08 31.11 9.81
CA SER A 144 0.57 32.47 9.65
C SER A 144 -0.05 32.97 10.98
N SER A 145 0.47 34.10 11.49
CA SER A 145 0.10 34.75 12.76
C SER A 145 -1.39 35.11 12.92
N THR A 146 -2.17 35.03 11.83
CA THR A 146 -3.60 35.37 11.79
C THR A 146 -4.54 34.19 12.02
N THR A 147 -4.02 32.98 12.26
CA THR A 147 -4.83 31.78 12.44
C THR A 147 -4.66 31.28 13.87
N ILE A 148 -5.76 30.93 14.54
CA ILE A 148 -5.78 30.15 15.80
C ILE A 148 -4.72 29.05 15.67
N ALA A 149 -3.87 28.86 16.69
CA ALA A 149 -2.73 27.93 16.68
C ALA A 149 -3.19 26.50 16.33
N ARG A 150 -3.27 26.19 15.04
CA ARG A 150 -3.62 24.86 14.52
C ARG A 150 -2.36 24.01 14.48
N SER A 151 -2.49 22.75 14.88
CA SER A 151 -1.42 21.76 14.73
C SER A 151 -1.12 21.56 13.25
N ILE A 152 0.17 21.49 12.91
CA ILE A 152 0.59 20.99 11.59
C ILE A 152 0.15 19.52 11.44
N PRO A 153 -0.10 19.05 10.21
CA PRO A 153 -0.36 17.63 9.97
C PRO A 153 0.74 16.73 10.54
N PRO A 154 0.43 15.52 11.03
CA PRO A 154 1.44 14.57 11.46
C PRO A 154 2.36 14.17 10.29
N ILE A 155 3.66 14.37 10.44
CA ILE A 155 4.67 14.02 9.43
C ILE A 155 5.44 12.77 9.85
N GLY A 156 5.59 11.82 8.93
CA GLY A 156 6.35 10.59 9.10
C GLY A 156 7.56 10.48 8.18
N VAL A 157 8.57 9.72 8.61
CA VAL A 157 9.77 9.40 7.85
C VAL A 157 9.78 7.92 7.52
N ASN A 158 9.93 7.60 6.24
CA ASN A 158 10.08 6.22 5.78
C ASN A 158 11.52 5.95 5.36
N ILE A 159 12.10 4.85 5.81
CA ILE A 159 13.38 4.32 5.34
C ILE A 159 13.16 2.98 4.64
N PHE A 160 14.14 2.51 3.87
CA PHE A 160 14.04 1.19 3.24
C PHE A 160 15.36 0.44 3.28
N LEU A 161 15.23 -0.87 3.47
CA LEU A 161 16.30 -1.86 3.43
C LEU A 161 15.89 -3.01 2.49
N SER A 162 16.82 -3.93 2.28
CA SER A 162 16.64 -5.09 1.40
C SER A 162 16.94 -6.37 2.16
N ALA A 163 16.13 -7.41 1.98
CA ALA A 163 16.37 -8.69 2.64
C ALA A 163 17.50 -9.52 2.01
N THR A 164 18.05 -9.11 0.85
CA THR A 164 19.15 -9.82 0.18
C THR A 164 20.24 -8.88 -0.32
N GLU A 165 21.48 -9.39 -0.36
CA GLU A 165 22.67 -8.61 -0.72
C GLU A 165 22.64 -8.18 -2.18
N SER A 166 22.24 -9.06 -3.10
CA SER A 166 22.19 -8.73 -4.53
C SER A 166 21.17 -7.62 -4.82
N PHE A 167 20.04 -7.61 -4.10
CA PHE A 167 19.04 -6.55 -4.23
C PHE A 167 19.56 -5.24 -3.62
N SER A 168 20.19 -5.29 -2.44
CA SER A 168 20.82 -4.12 -1.83
C SER A 168 21.89 -3.51 -2.74
N GLN A 169 22.79 -4.31 -3.28
CA GLN A 169 23.86 -3.84 -4.16
C GLN A 169 23.31 -3.20 -5.43
N LYS A 170 22.34 -3.83 -6.10
CA LYS A 170 21.78 -3.29 -7.35
C LYS A 170 20.94 -2.03 -7.16
N ASN A 171 20.33 -1.84 -5.98
CA ASN A 171 19.41 -0.72 -5.74
C ASN A 171 20.03 0.43 -4.96
N LEU A 172 20.95 0.13 -4.06
CA LEU A 172 21.57 1.09 -3.14
C LEU A 172 23.08 1.22 -3.34
N ASN A 173 23.71 0.39 -4.18
CA ASN A 173 25.17 0.29 -4.33
C ASN A 173 25.88 0.15 -2.97
N CYS A 174 25.31 -0.66 -2.08
CA CYS A 174 25.91 -0.99 -0.80
C CYS A 174 25.43 -2.36 -0.30
N SER A 175 26.18 -2.92 0.65
CA SER A 175 25.78 -4.12 1.39
C SER A 175 24.60 -3.83 2.31
N ILE A 176 23.92 -4.90 2.77
CA ILE A 176 22.87 -4.78 3.77
C ILE A 176 23.42 -4.12 5.04
N LYS A 177 24.61 -4.52 5.50
CA LYS A 177 25.25 -3.95 6.69
C LYS A 177 25.46 -2.44 6.56
N GLU A 178 25.97 -1.97 5.43
CA GLU A 178 26.15 -0.53 5.19
C GLU A 178 24.79 0.20 5.11
N SER A 179 23.76 -0.45 4.55
CA SER A 179 22.40 0.12 4.49
C SER A 179 21.81 0.31 5.89
N ILE A 180 22.06 -0.64 6.81
CA ILE A 180 21.66 -0.57 8.22
C ILE A 180 22.33 0.62 8.91
N GLU A 181 23.64 0.80 8.73
CA GLU A 181 24.35 1.93 9.34
C GLU A 181 23.85 3.28 8.82
N ARG A 182 23.56 3.39 7.51
CA ARG A 182 22.96 4.59 6.93
C ARG A 182 21.56 4.85 7.46
N ALA A 183 20.75 3.80 7.58
CA ALA A 183 19.40 3.87 8.14
C ALA A 183 19.44 4.35 9.59
N ARG A 184 20.36 3.82 10.42
CA ARG A 184 20.53 4.21 11.83
C ARG A 184 20.72 5.71 12.01
N LEU A 185 21.50 6.35 11.13
CA LEU A 185 21.69 7.80 11.14
C LEU A 185 20.39 8.58 10.90
N VAL A 186 19.58 8.14 9.93
CA VAL A 186 18.30 8.77 9.61
C VAL A 186 17.27 8.54 10.72
N VAL A 187 17.16 7.30 11.23
CA VAL A 187 16.23 6.95 12.31
C VAL A 187 16.53 7.79 13.55
N ASN A 188 17.79 7.82 14.00
CA ASN A 188 18.18 8.60 15.17
C ASN A 188 17.84 10.09 15.01
N ALA A 189 18.13 10.67 13.84
CA ALA A 189 17.85 12.07 13.57
C ALA A 189 16.33 12.36 13.53
N ALA A 190 15.54 11.46 12.96
CA ALA A 190 14.08 11.57 12.91
C ALA A 190 13.45 11.46 14.30
N LEU A 191 13.91 10.51 15.12
CA LEU A 191 13.44 10.35 16.50
C LEU A 191 13.78 11.58 17.35
N VAL A 192 14.98 12.15 17.22
CA VAL A 192 15.35 13.41 17.90
C VAL A 192 14.46 14.58 17.45
N ALA A 193 13.98 14.56 16.21
CA ALA A 193 13.02 15.53 15.69
C ALA A 193 11.55 15.22 16.05
N ASN A 194 11.29 14.20 16.89
CA ASN A 194 9.95 13.70 17.24
C ASN A 194 9.10 13.28 16.03
N LEU A 195 9.75 12.79 14.97
CA LEU A 195 9.06 12.25 13.79
C LEU A 195 8.89 10.74 13.93
N GLN A 196 7.72 10.24 13.56
CA GLN A 196 7.49 8.80 13.50
C GLN A 196 8.33 8.19 12.38
N VAL A 197 8.92 7.02 12.64
CA VAL A 197 9.72 6.31 11.66
C VAL A 197 9.09 4.98 11.31
N ARG A 198 8.96 4.76 10.01
CA ARG A 198 8.55 3.52 9.37
C ARG A 198 9.71 2.98 8.54
N ALA A 199 9.89 1.66 8.54
CA ALA A 199 10.92 1.01 7.74
C ALA A 199 10.32 -0.03 6.80
N TYR A 200 10.71 0.02 5.53
CA TYR A 200 10.43 -1.03 4.56
C TYR A 200 11.56 -2.06 4.54
N ILE A 201 11.23 -3.34 4.56
CA ILE A 201 12.15 -4.42 4.18
C ILE A 201 11.68 -4.94 2.82
N SER A 202 12.49 -4.76 1.80
CA SER A 202 12.17 -5.18 0.43
C SER A 202 12.45 -6.67 0.22
N VAL A 203 11.82 -7.25 -0.79
CA VAL A 203 12.01 -8.63 -1.29
C VAL A 203 11.83 -9.73 -0.23
N VAL A 204 10.99 -9.51 0.79
CA VAL A 204 10.84 -10.44 1.93
C VAL A 204 10.30 -11.82 1.55
N LEU A 205 9.57 -11.92 0.43
CA LEU A 205 8.99 -13.16 -0.08
C LEU A 205 9.66 -13.67 -1.37
N GLY A 206 10.60 -12.91 -1.94
CA GLY A 206 11.23 -13.28 -3.20
C GLY A 206 12.07 -12.15 -3.78
N CYS A 207 13.33 -12.46 -4.03
CA CYS A 207 14.30 -11.60 -4.70
C CYS A 207 14.37 -11.96 -6.18
N PRO A 208 14.37 -10.98 -7.10
CA PRO A 208 14.48 -11.25 -8.54
C PRO A 208 15.86 -11.79 -8.95
N TYR A 209 16.84 -11.78 -8.04
CA TYR A 209 18.22 -12.22 -8.28
C TYR A 209 18.57 -13.50 -7.52
N GLU A 210 18.07 -13.66 -6.29
CA GLU A 210 18.43 -14.76 -5.38
C GLU A 210 17.29 -15.77 -5.19
N GLY A 211 16.10 -15.52 -5.77
CA GLY A 211 14.92 -16.36 -5.59
C GLY A 211 14.28 -16.18 -4.22
N TYR A 212 13.75 -17.25 -3.64
CA TYR A 212 13.05 -17.18 -2.35
C TYR A 212 13.99 -16.83 -1.20
N VAL A 213 13.58 -15.85 -0.39
CA VAL A 213 14.36 -15.34 0.73
C VAL A 213 14.17 -16.20 1.97
N VAL A 214 15.24 -16.41 2.73
CA VAL A 214 15.21 -17.13 4.01
C VAL A 214 14.55 -16.24 5.07
N PRO A 215 13.42 -16.63 5.68
CA PRO A 215 12.69 -15.78 6.64
C PRO A 215 13.49 -15.31 7.86
N SER A 216 14.47 -16.08 8.32
CA SER A 216 15.32 -15.67 9.45
C SER A 216 16.11 -14.40 9.17
N ASN A 217 16.50 -14.18 7.90
CA ASN A 217 17.21 -12.95 7.52
C ASN A 217 16.28 -11.73 7.66
N VAL A 218 15.01 -11.88 7.31
CA VAL A 218 13.99 -10.83 7.49
C VAL A 218 13.75 -10.58 8.98
N ALA A 219 13.68 -11.63 9.80
CA ALA A 219 13.52 -11.50 11.24
C ALA A 219 14.70 -10.77 11.89
N SER A 220 15.94 -11.10 11.53
CA SER A 220 17.13 -10.40 12.02
C SER A 220 17.11 -8.91 11.67
N LEU A 221 16.74 -8.56 10.43
CA LEU A 221 16.59 -7.16 10.01
C LEU A 221 15.49 -6.44 10.79
N ALA A 222 14.36 -7.10 11.01
CA ALA A 222 13.25 -6.51 11.77
C ALA A 222 13.65 -6.24 13.24
N ILE A 223 14.41 -7.14 13.86
CA ILE A 223 14.94 -6.94 15.22
C ILE A 223 15.86 -5.71 15.26
N GLU A 224 16.81 -5.60 14.34
CA GLU A 224 17.70 -4.43 14.25
C GLU A 224 16.92 -3.12 14.11
N LEU A 225 15.86 -3.11 13.29
CA LEU A 225 15.00 -1.93 13.11
C LEU A 225 14.20 -1.59 14.38
N ILE A 226 13.70 -2.58 15.09
CA ILE A 226 13.03 -2.39 16.39
C ILE A 226 14.01 -1.79 17.40
N GLU A 227 15.24 -2.30 17.46
CA GLU A 227 16.28 -1.78 18.36
C GLU A 227 16.70 -0.34 18.02
N MET A 228 16.57 0.07 16.76
CA MET A 228 16.74 1.47 16.34
C MET A 228 15.59 2.39 16.76
N GLY A 229 14.46 1.85 17.23
CA GLY A 229 13.27 2.62 17.60
C GLY A 229 12.29 2.85 16.45
N VAL A 230 12.36 2.07 15.37
CA VAL A 230 11.32 2.06 14.33
C VAL A 230 10.00 1.57 14.93
N SER A 231 8.89 2.21 14.53
CA SER A 231 7.55 1.96 15.10
C SER A 231 6.58 1.24 14.15
N ASP A 232 6.96 1.08 12.87
CA ASP A 232 6.20 0.37 11.84
C ASP A 232 7.19 -0.26 10.86
N ILE A 233 7.09 -1.58 10.64
CA ILE A 233 7.93 -2.35 9.72
C ILE A 233 7.06 -2.93 8.61
N ALA A 234 7.23 -2.39 7.42
CA ALA A 234 6.55 -2.81 6.21
C ALA A 234 7.31 -3.97 5.52
N LEU A 235 6.70 -5.14 5.53
CA LEU A 235 7.19 -6.35 4.86
C LEU A 235 6.83 -6.29 3.37
N GLY A 236 7.82 -5.94 2.54
CA GLY A 236 7.65 -5.74 1.10
C GLY A 236 7.81 -7.01 0.27
N ASP A 237 6.71 -7.52 -0.28
CA ASP A 237 6.72 -8.44 -1.42
C ASP A 237 6.93 -7.67 -2.73
N THR A 238 8.12 -7.09 -2.88
CA THR A 238 8.45 -6.14 -3.96
C THR A 238 8.31 -6.72 -5.38
N THR A 239 8.38 -8.04 -5.51
CA THR A 239 8.26 -8.75 -6.79
C THR A 239 6.88 -9.39 -6.99
N GLY A 240 6.06 -9.48 -5.94
CA GLY A 240 4.79 -10.20 -5.95
C GLY A 240 4.96 -11.73 -5.97
N MET A 241 6.13 -12.25 -5.61
CA MET A 241 6.46 -13.69 -5.63
C MET A 241 5.90 -14.43 -4.41
N GLY A 242 5.30 -13.71 -3.47
CA GLY A 242 4.64 -14.25 -2.30
C GLY A 242 3.54 -15.22 -2.64
N THR A 243 3.53 -16.36 -1.96
CA THR A 243 2.49 -17.39 -2.03
C THR A 243 2.20 -17.87 -0.63
N LYS A 244 1.03 -18.47 -0.42
CA LYS A 244 0.64 -18.95 0.91
C LYS A 244 1.73 -19.69 1.71
N PRO A 245 2.47 -20.67 1.14
CA PRO A 245 3.52 -21.37 1.89
C PRO A 245 4.66 -20.47 2.37
N ASN A 246 5.15 -19.56 1.51
CA ASN A 246 6.30 -18.71 1.86
C ASN A 246 5.88 -17.55 2.78
N THR A 247 4.70 -16.96 2.59
CA THR A 247 4.13 -15.94 3.48
C THR A 247 3.88 -16.51 4.87
N LEU A 248 3.27 -17.70 4.96
CA LEU A 248 3.05 -18.37 6.24
C LEU A 248 4.36 -18.67 6.97
N LYS A 249 5.38 -19.14 6.25
CA LYS A 249 6.69 -19.42 6.81
C LYS A 249 7.35 -18.13 7.33
N LEU A 250 7.22 -17.02 6.60
CA LEU A 250 7.72 -15.72 7.04
C LEU A 250 7.05 -15.28 8.33
N LEU A 251 5.71 -15.20 8.35
CA LEU A 251 4.94 -14.72 9.50
C LEU A 251 5.22 -15.55 10.76
N LYS A 252 5.25 -16.87 10.65
CA LYS A 252 5.60 -17.76 11.78
C LYS A 252 7.03 -17.56 12.27
N THR A 253 7.96 -17.25 11.37
CA THR A 253 9.36 -17.00 11.75
C THR A 253 9.49 -15.69 12.53
N LEU A 254 8.77 -14.64 12.10
CA LEU A 254 8.72 -13.35 12.81
C LEU A 254 8.07 -13.50 14.19
N GLU A 255 6.97 -14.24 14.28
CA GLU A 255 6.30 -14.56 15.54
C GLU A 255 7.22 -15.34 16.48
N ALA A 256 7.90 -16.39 15.99
CA ALA A 256 8.85 -17.17 16.78
C ALA A 256 10.07 -16.36 17.26
N ALA A 257 10.42 -15.29 16.54
CA ALA A 257 11.45 -14.33 16.94
C ALA A 257 10.94 -13.31 17.99
N GLY A 258 9.67 -13.38 18.40
CA GLY A 258 9.08 -12.47 19.39
C GLY A 258 8.65 -11.12 18.83
N ILE A 259 8.56 -10.98 17.50
CA ILE A 259 8.17 -9.73 16.86
C ILE A 259 6.64 -9.60 16.93
N SER A 260 6.18 -8.50 17.53
CA SER A 260 4.75 -8.21 17.67
C SER A 260 4.10 -7.89 16.33
N ASN A 261 2.99 -8.54 15.99
CA ASN A 261 2.25 -8.27 14.75
C ASN A 261 1.69 -6.83 14.68
N LYS A 262 1.62 -6.11 15.81
CA LYS A 262 1.19 -4.71 15.87
C LYS A 262 2.18 -3.74 15.22
N ILE A 263 3.45 -4.12 15.12
CA ILE A 263 4.48 -3.30 14.45
C ILE A 263 4.59 -3.62 12.96
N LEU A 264 3.96 -4.71 12.51
CA LEU A 264 4.10 -5.19 11.14
C LEU A 264 3.03 -4.59 10.23
N THR A 265 3.46 -4.20 9.04
CA THR A 265 2.61 -3.85 7.91
C THR A 265 2.94 -4.76 6.74
N MET A 266 1.94 -5.23 5.98
CA MET A 266 2.20 -5.97 4.74
C MET A 266 2.11 -5.06 3.52
N HIS A 267 3.20 -5.01 2.76
CA HIS A 267 3.30 -4.27 1.50
C HIS A 267 3.36 -5.27 0.35
N LEU A 268 2.27 -5.42 -0.38
CA LEU A 268 2.07 -6.54 -1.29
C LEU A 268 1.91 -6.06 -2.73
N HIS A 269 2.79 -6.52 -3.60
CA HIS A 269 2.58 -6.37 -5.04
C HIS A 269 1.68 -7.48 -5.57
N ASP A 270 0.88 -7.15 -6.58
CA ASP A 270 -0.06 -8.07 -7.20
C ASP A 270 0.42 -8.62 -8.54
N THR A 271 1.74 -8.63 -8.77
CA THR A 271 2.37 -9.09 -10.04
C THR A 271 1.86 -10.46 -10.49
N TYR A 272 1.68 -11.38 -9.54
CA TYR A 272 1.22 -12.76 -9.79
C TYR A 272 -0.20 -13.02 -9.24
N GLY A 273 -0.96 -11.98 -8.91
CA GLY A 273 -2.35 -12.12 -8.41
C GLY A 273 -2.49 -12.66 -6.98
N MET A 274 -1.41 -12.63 -6.19
CA MET A 274 -1.34 -13.26 -4.87
C MET A 274 -1.56 -12.27 -3.71
N SER A 275 -1.67 -10.97 -3.97
CA SER A 275 -1.69 -9.95 -2.92
C SER A 275 -2.84 -10.13 -1.92
N ILE A 276 -4.08 -10.28 -2.39
CA ILE A 276 -5.27 -10.47 -1.54
C ILE A 276 -5.19 -11.79 -0.76
N ALA A 277 -4.68 -12.86 -1.36
CA ALA A 277 -4.47 -14.12 -0.65
C ALA A 277 -3.46 -13.96 0.50
N ASN A 278 -2.38 -13.21 0.27
CA ASN A 278 -1.37 -12.93 1.28
C ASN A 278 -1.88 -11.95 2.35
N MET A 279 -2.74 -10.99 2.00
CA MET A 279 -3.43 -10.12 2.95
C MET A 279 -4.30 -10.93 3.93
N ILE A 280 -5.08 -11.90 3.43
CA ILE A 280 -5.89 -12.78 4.28
C ILE A 280 -5.01 -13.50 5.30
N LEU A 281 -3.85 -14.00 4.88
CA LEU A 281 -2.90 -14.65 5.80
C LEU A 281 -2.37 -13.67 6.85
N GLY A 282 -2.08 -12.43 6.47
CA GLY A 282 -1.71 -11.36 7.39
C GLY A 282 -2.77 -11.12 8.45
N LEU A 283 -4.03 -10.96 8.03
CA LEU A 283 -5.17 -10.77 8.92
C LEU A 283 -5.36 -11.96 9.88
N GLU A 284 -5.22 -13.19 9.39
CA GLU A 284 -5.29 -14.42 10.20
C GLU A 284 -4.14 -14.51 11.22
N HIS A 285 -2.98 -13.93 10.93
CA HIS A 285 -1.86 -13.81 11.87
C HIS A 285 -1.95 -12.54 12.73
N GLY A 286 -3.02 -11.76 12.63
CA GLY A 286 -3.22 -10.58 13.47
C GLY A 286 -2.52 -9.30 13.00
N ILE A 287 -2.02 -9.26 11.76
CA ILE A 287 -1.56 -8.02 11.12
C ILE A 287 -2.79 -7.23 10.64
N HIS A 288 -2.87 -5.96 11.05
CA HIS A 288 -3.98 -5.05 10.73
C HIS A 288 -3.50 -3.76 10.07
N SER A 289 -2.34 -3.80 9.41
CA SER A 289 -1.77 -2.69 8.67
C SER A 289 -1.32 -3.19 7.30
N PHE A 290 -1.75 -2.50 6.24
CA PHE A 290 -1.46 -2.89 4.85
C PHE A 290 -1.18 -1.66 4.00
N ASP A 291 -0.30 -1.81 3.01
CA ASP A 291 -0.12 -0.80 1.98
C ASP A 291 -0.94 -1.13 0.74
N GLY A 292 -1.55 -0.10 0.16
CA GLY A 292 -2.21 -0.17 -1.14
C GLY A 292 -1.83 1.00 -2.02
N SER A 293 -2.11 0.87 -3.31
CA SER A 293 -1.97 1.96 -4.28
C SER A 293 -3.27 2.09 -5.06
N VAL A 294 -3.93 3.25 -5.00
CA VAL A 294 -5.18 3.55 -5.69
C VAL A 294 -5.10 3.15 -7.16
N GLY A 295 -6.15 2.54 -7.70
CA GLY A 295 -6.17 2.06 -9.08
C GLY A 295 -5.11 1.01 -9.43
N GLY A 296 -4.40 0.45 -8.44
CA GLY A 296 -3.24 -0.42 -8.65
C GLY A 296 -2.07 0.30 -9.31
N LEU A 297 -1.83 1.58 -8.95
CA LEU A 297 -0.74 2.37 -9.51
C LEU A 297 0.63 1.83 -9.12
N GLY A 298 1.60 2.03 -10.02
CA GLY A 298 2.97 1.57 -9.88
C GLY A 298 3.33 0.50 -10.88
N GLY A 299 4.41 -0.20 -10.55
CA GLY A 299 5.01 -1.22 -11.38
C GLY A 299 6.37 -1.60 -10.84
N CYS A 300 6.80 -2.82 -11.14
CA CYS A 300 8.11 -3.30 -10.75
C CYS A 300 9.11 -2.98 -11.88
N PRO A 301 10.13 -2.12 -11.66
CA PRO A 301 11.14 -1.85 -12.69
C PRO A 301 11.95 -3.12 -13.03
N TYR A 302 11.94 -4.12 -12.15
CA TYR A 302 12.65 -5.39 -12.32
C TYR A 302 11.82 -6.47 -13.05
N SER A 303 10.53 -6.24 -13.30
CA SER A 303 9.65 -7.19 -13.98
C SER A 303 8.83 -6.44 -15.03
N PRO A 304 9.33 -6.37 -16.29
CA PRO A 304 8.60 -5.74 -17.39
C PRO A 304 7.20 -6.33 -17.54
N GLY A 305 6.17 -5.50 -17.37
CA GLY A 305 4.76 -5.92 -17.44
C GLY A 305 4.10 -6.25 -16.10
N ALA A 306 4.82 -6.21 -14.98
CA ALA A 306 4.24 -6.39 -13.65
C ALA A 306 3.19 -5.31 -13.32
N THR A 307 2.10 -5.76 -12.71
CA THR A 307 0.97 -4.91 -12.27
C THR A 307 1.40 -3.91 -11.18
N GLY A 308 2.40 -4.24 -10.36
CA GLY A 308 2.91 -3.37 -9.29
C GLY A 308 2.20 -3.61 -7.97
N ASN A 309 1.89 -2.54 -7.25
CA ASN A 309 1.16 -2.57 -5.98
C ASN A 309 -0.26 -3.15 -6.12
N VAL A 310 -0.77 -3.75 -5.06
CA VAL A 310 -2.20 -4.08 -4.92
C VAL A 310 -3.06 -2.81 -4.93
N GLY A 311 -4.24 -2.89 -5.55
CA GLY A 311 -5.22 -1.81 -5.57
C GLY A 311 -5.75 -1.50 -4.17
N THR A 312 -5.70 -0.25 -3.72
CA THR A 312 -6.29 0.15 -2.42
C THR A 312 -7.76 -0.21 -2.34
N GLU A 313 -8.51 -0.12 -3.45
CA GLU A 313 -9.92 -0.51 -3.51
C GLU A 313 -10.13 -2.01 -3.30
N ASP A 314 -9.21 -2.85 -3.79
CA ASP A 314 -9.26 -4.31 -3.61
C ASP A 314 -9.08 -4.67 -2.12
N LEU A 315 -8.19 -3.98 -1.41
CA LEU A 315 -7.99 -4.14 0.03
C LEU A 315 -9.21 -3.71 0.83
N VAL A 316 -9.75 -2.51 0.55
CA VAL A 316 -10.93 -1.97 1.25
C VAL A 316 -12.14 -2.87 1.02
N TYR A 317 -12.32 -3.37 -0.20
CA TYR A 317 -13.41 -4.30 -0.52
C TYR A 317 -13.34 -5.60 0.27
N LEU A 318 -12.14 -6.18 0.42
CA LEU A 318 -11.95 -7.36 1.27
C LEU A 318 -12.32 -7.03 2.71
N CYS A 319 -11.79 -5.93 3.27
CA CYS A 319 -12.09 -5.52 4.64
C CYS A 319 -13.60 -5.36 4.87
N ASN A 320 -14.29 -4.64 3.99
CA ASN A 320 -15.75 -4.45 4.07
C ASN A 320 -16.49 -5.79 4.02
N SER A 321 -16.08 -6.70 3.15
CA SER A 321 -16.68 -8.04 3.02
C SER A 321 -16.47 -8.91 4.26
N LEU A 322 -15.37 -8.70 4.99
CA LEU A 322 -15.06 -9.36 6.26
C LEU A 322 -15.66 -8.65 7.47
N GLY A 323 -16.34 -7.52 7.29
CA GLY A 323 -16.87 -6.69 8.38
C GLY A 323 -15.77 -5.98 9.20
N LEU A 324 -14.60 -5.76 8.60
CA LEU A 324 -13.49 -4.97 9.15
C LEU A 324 -13.66 -3.50 8.74
N GLU A 325 -13.31 -2.60 9.64
CA GLU A 325 -13.44 -1.17 9.46
C GLU A 325 -12.14 -0.57 8.94
N THR A 326 -12.20 0.19 7.86
CA THR A 326 -11.06 0.94 7.30
C THR A 326 -11.24 2.46 7.40
N LEU A 327 -12.48 2.92 7.60
CA LEU A 327 -12.90 4.33 7.54
C LEU A 327 -12.78 4.96 6.15
N ILE A 328 -12.53 4.15 5.11
CA ILE A 328 -12.35 4.62 3.75
C ILE A 328 -13.66 4.47 2.98
N ASP A 329 -14.14 5.57 2.40
CA ASP A 329 -15.25 5.58 1.46
C ASP A 329 -14.83 4.94 0.14
N LEU A 330 -15.27 3.70 -0.06
CA LEU A 330 -14.88 2.90 -1.22
C LEU A 330 -15.33 3.54 -2.55
N GLU A 331 -16.51 4.16 -2.59
CA GLU A 331 -17.03 4.75 -3.83
C GLU A 331 -16.20 5.95 -4.27
N SER A 332 -15.88 6.85 -3.35
CA SER A 332 -14.97 7.99 -3.58
C SER A 332 -13.59 7.49 -3.98
N LEU A 333 -13.04 6.48 -3.30
CA LEU A 333 -11.74 5.90 -3.63
C LEU A 333 -11.69 5.35 -5.05
N VAL A 334 -12.75 4.67 -5.49
CA VAL A 334 -12.88 4.17 -6.87
C VAL A 334 -12.85 5.30 -7.89
N GLN A 335 -13.51 6.43 -7.59
CA GLN A 335 -13.45 7.62 -8.45
C GLN A 335 -12.05 8.23 -8.50
N VAL A 336 -11.34 8.29 -7.37
CA VAL A 336 -9.93 8.73 -7.31
C VAL A 336 -9.04 7.83 -8.14
N GLY A 337 -9.18 6.50 -8.02
CA GLY A 337 -8.43 5.53 -8.82
C GLY A 337 -8.65 5.69 -10.31
N GLN A 338 -9.90 5.91 -10.74
CA GLN A 338 -10.22 6.19 -12.14
C GLN A 338 -9.59 7.50 -12.63
N TRP A 339 -9.71 8.57 -11.85
CA TRP A 339 -9.13 9.87 -12.20
C TRP A 339 -7.60 9.79 -12.31
N ALA A 340 -6.94 9.16 -11.33
CA ALA A 340 -5.48 9.05 -11.29
C ALA A 340 -4.94 8.23 -12.48
N THR A 341 -5.56 7.09 -12.77
CA THR A 341 -5.17 6.22 -13.88
C THR A 341 -5.38 6.89 -15.24
N GLN A 342 -6.43 7.70 -15.41
CA GLN A 342 -6.65 8.50 -16.62
C GLN A 342 -5.55 9.55 -16.86
N ILE A 343 -5.11 10.26 -15.82
CA ILE A 343 -4.06 11.28 -15.93
C ILE A 343 -2.73 10.66 -16.34
N ILE A 344 -2.41 9.51 -15.73
CA ILE A 344 -1.20 8.74 -16.00
C ILE A 344 -1.27 8.10 -17.39
N GLY A 345 -2.49 7.83 -17.89
CA GLY A 345 -2.71 7.18 -19.18
C GLY A 345 -2.56 5.66 -19.10
N ARG A 346 -2.86 5.07 -17.94
CA ARG A 346 -2.84 3.62 -17.73
C ARG A 346 -4.26 3.09 -17.45
N PRO A 347 -4.53 1.81 -17.73
CA PRO A 347 -5.76 1.19 -17.29
C PRO A 347 -5.78 1.13 -15.76
N ASN A 348 -6.97 1.26 -15.17
CA ASN A 348 -7.18 0.94 -13.77
C ASN A 348 -6.96 -0.57 -13.56
N ARG A 349 -6.00 -0.93 -12.71
CA ARG A 349 -5.61 -2.32 -12.44
C ARG A 349 -6.32 -2.91 -11.23
N SER A 350 -6.95 -2.06 -10.41
CA SER A 350 -7.84 -2.48 -9.34
C SER A 350 -9.03 -3.24 -9.92
N LYS A 351 -9.22 -4.49 -9.49
CA LYS A 351 -10.29 -5.35 -10.03
C LYS A 351 -11.64 -4.87 -9.53
N VAL A 352 -11.72 -4.54 -8.25
CA VAL A 352 -12.88 -3.92 -7.61
C VAL A 352 -13.13 -2.55 -8.22
N GLY A 353 -12.09 -1.72 -8.36
CA GLY A 353 -12.22 -0.39 -8.96
C GLY A 353 -12.87 -0.45 -10.34
N SER A 354 -12.34 -1.31 -11.21
CA SER A 354 -12.88 -1.52 -12.56
C SER A 354 -14.33 -2.02 -12.57
N ALA A 355 -14.68 -2.94 -11.67
CA ALA A 355 -16.03 -3.51 -11.60
C ALA A 355 -17.07 -2.52 -11.05
N LEU A 356 -16.71 -1.74 -10.01
CA LEU A 356 -17.61 -0.77 -9.40
C LEU A 356 -17.84 0.45 -10.31
N LEU A 357 -16.84 0.91 -11.06
CA LEU A 357 -17.01 1.98 -12.05
C LEU A 357 -18.05 1.65 -13.12
N GLN A 358 -18.21 0.37 -13.48
CA GLN A 358 -19.25 -0.03 -14.43
C GLN A 358 -20.66 0.04 -13.84
N LYS A 359 -20.79 -0.14 -12.52
CA LYS A 359 -22.08 -0.04 -11.82
C LYS A 359 -22.49 1.40 -11.50
N MET A 360 -21.52 2.31 -11.45
CA MET A 360 -21.73 3.75 -11.19
C MET A 360 -22.15 4.54 -12.45
N LYS A 361 -22.08 3.91 -13.63
CA LYS A 361 -22.61 4.45 -14.89
C LYS A 361 -24.05 4.04 -15.05
#